data_AF-A0A644WFL6-F1
#
_entry.id   AF-A0A644WFL6-F1
#
_cell.length_a   1.000
_cell.length_b   1.000
_cell.length_c   1.000
_cell.angle_alpha   90.00
_cell.angle_beta   90.00
_cell.angle_gamma   90.00
#
_symmetry.space_group_name_H-M   'P 1'
#
loop_
_entity.id
_entity.type
_entity.pdbx_description
1 polymer ?
#
loop_
_entity_poly.entity_id
_entity_poly.type
_entity_poly.pdbx_seq_one_letter_code
_entity_poly.pdbx_strand_id
1 'polypeptide(L)'
;MYRVNYIQPNNPTYEERKNMVRIALEEVGRLEDFDNLLELLAPPKEITNIASPGIAKGKGIKVGIIGAGVAGLSAAFELRKLGFDITIFE
;
A
#
# COMPACT_ATOMS: atom_id res chain seq x y z
N MET A 1 1.13 -0.65 36.13
CA MET A 1 1.34 -0.78 34.68
C MET A 1 2.02 0.52 34.23
N TYR A 2 3.31 0.46 33.91
CA TYR A 2 4.06 1.67 33.51
C TYR A 2 3.53 2.12 32.14
N ARG A 3 2.88 3.30 32.08
CA ARG A 3 2.59 3.94 30.80
C ARG A 3 3.91 4.33 30.18
N VAL A 4 4.24 3.75 29.03
CA VAL A 4 5.38 4.19 28.23
C VAL A 4 4.97 5.57 27.71
N ASN A 5 5.61 6.63 28.20
CA ASN A 5 5.44 7.98 27.63
C ASN A 5 6.12 8.02 26.26
N TYR A 6 5.47 7.45 25.25
CA TYR A 6 5.92 7.50 23.87
C TYR A 6 5.38 8.76 23.20
N ILE A 7 6.28 9.64 22.76
CA ILE A 7 5.91 10.86 22.03
C ILE A 7 5.86 10.53 20.54
N GLN A 8 4.68 10.70 19.94
CA GLN A 8 4.50 10.47 18.51
C GLN A 8 5.26 11.53 17.69
N PRO A 9 6.14 11.13 16.76
CA PRO A 9 6.80 12.07 15.86
C PRO A 9 5.82 12.57 14.78
N ASN A 10 6.06 13.77 14.23
CA ASN A 10 5.18 14.41 13.25
C ASN A 10 5.15 13.67 11.89
N ASN A 11 6.25 13.04 11.48
CA ASN A 11 6.34 12.22 10.27
C ASN A 11 7.06 10.90 10.58
N PRO A 12 6.37 9.94 11.21
CA PRO A 12 7.00 8.70 11.65
C PRO A 12 7.53 7.90 10.46
N THR A 13 8.75 7.40 10.61
CA THR A 13 9.33 6.36 9.74
C THR A 13 8.52 5.06 9.80
N TYR A 14 8.77 4.13 8.89
CA TYR A 14 8.10 2.82 8.90
C TYR A 14 8.32 2.07 10.23
N GLU A 15 9.55 2.10 10.75
CA GLU A 15 9.88 1.48 12.04
C GLU A 15 9.18 2.17 13.22
N GLU A 16 9.09 3.50 13.22
CA GLU A 16 8.36 4.24 14.24
C GLU A 16 6.86 3.93 14.19
N ARG A 17 6.26 3.85 12.99
CA ARG A 17 4.85 3.45 12.83
C ARG A 17 4.60 2.04 13.38
N LYS A 18 5.49 1.08 13.12
CA LYS A 18 5.41 -0.27 13.70
C LYS A 18 5.46 -0.24 15.22
N ASN A 19 6.40 0.51 15.78
CA ASN A 19 6.52 0.66 17.23
C ASN A 19 5.28 1.32 17.86
N MET A 20 4.70 2.32 17.20
CA MET A 20 3.46 2.95 17.63
C MET A 20 2.30 1.96 17.68
N VAL A 21 2.12 1.14 16.62
CA VAL A 21 1.08 0.11 16.60
C VAL A 21 1.31 -0.93 17.70
N ARG A 22 2.55 -1.37 17.91
CA ARG A 22 2.90 -2.32 18.97
C ARG A 22 2.55 -1.77 20.36
N ILE A 23 2.93 -0.52 20.65
CA ILE A 23 2.63 0.14 21.93
C ILE A 23 1.11 0.25 22.14
N ALA A 24 0.37 0.69 21.11
CA ALA A 24 -1.08 0.81 21.20
C ALA A 24 -1.75 -0.55 21.51
N LEU A 25 -1.27 -1.64 20.91
CA LEU A 25 -1.77 -2.99 21.18
C LEU A 25 -1.37 -3.52 22.56
N GLU A 26 -0.18 -3.19 23.05
CA GLU A 26 0.23 -3.51 24.43
C GLU A 26 -0.68 -2.85 25.46
N GLU A 27 -1.05 -1.59 25.23
CA GLU A 27 -1.92 -0.84 26.14
C GLU A 27 -3.33 -1.44 26.27
N VAL A 28 -3.84 -2.02 25.18
CA VAL A 28 -5.16 -2.68 25.18
C VAL A 28 -5.08 -4.20 25.37
N GLY A 29 -3.89 -4.76 25.57
CA GLY A 29 -3.68 -6.20 25.78
C GLY A 29 -4.02 -7.06 24.56
N ARG A 30 -3.70 -6.59 23.35
CA ARG A 30 -4.00 -7.23 22.05
C ARG A 30 -2.76 -7.42 21.17
N LEU A 31 -1.61 -7.70 21.80
CA LEU A 31 -0.34 -7.88 21.10
C LEU A 31 -0.39 -8.98 20.03
N GLU A 32 -1.25 -9.98 20.19
CA GLU A 32 -1.48 -11.08 19.26
C GLU A 32 -1.98 -10.63 17.88
N ASP A 33 -2.57 -9.44 17.75
CA ASP A 33 -3.04 -8.93 16.47
C ASP A 33 -1.97 -8.14 15.70
N PHE A 34 -0.78 -7.97 16.28
CA PHE A 34 0.23 -7.06 15.74
C PHE A 34 0.57 -7.36 14.28
N ASP A 35 0.85 -8.62 13.96
CA ASP A 35 1.24 -9.02 12.59
C ASP A 35 0.09 -8.85 11.60
N ASN A 36 -1.14 -9.21 12.00
CA ASN A 36 -2.34 -9.06 11.17
C ASN A 36 -2.62 -7.58 10.87
N LEU A 37 -2.55 -6.72 11.88
CA LEU A 37 -2.76 -5.28 11.71
C LEU A 37 -1.63 -4.64 10.92
N LEU A 38 -0.40 -5.09 11.11
CA LEU A 38 0.73 -4.59 10.33
C LEU A 38 0.56 -4.93 8.84
N GLU A 39 0.10 -6.14 8.51
CA GLU A 39 -0.21 -6.51 7.12
C GLU A 39 -1.38 -5.70 6.54
N LEU A 40 -2.48 -5.54 7.30
CA LEU A 40 -3.68 -4.81 6.84
C LEU A 40 -3.44 -3.30 6.66
N LEU A 41 -2.58 -2.71 7.49
CA LEU A 41 -2.23 -1.29 7.45
C LEU A 41 -0.99 -0.99 6.61
N ALA A 42 -0.30 -2.02 6.12
CA ALA A 42 0.81 -1.84 5.21
C ALA A 42 0.33 -1.21 3.89
N PRO A 43 1.20 -0.46 3.20
CA PRO A 43 0.93 -0.06 1.84
C PRO A 43 0.54 -1.27 0.97
N PRO A 44 -0.35 -1.10 -0.01
CA PRO A 44 -0.72 -2.19 -0.91
C PRO A 44 0.52 -2.76 -1.59
N LYS A 45 0.55 -4.08 -1.78
CA LYS A 45 1.64 -4.78 -2.45
C LYS A 45 1.82 -4.18 -3.85
N GLU A 46 3.07 -3.89 -4.22
CA GLU A 46 3.38 -3.40 -5.55
C GLU A 46 2.92 -4.39 -6.63
N ILE A 47 2.30 -3.88 -7.70
CA ILE A 47 1.88 -4.70 -8.85
C ILE A 47 3.07 -5.43 -9.50
N THR A 48 4.29 -4.95 -9.27
CA THR A 48 5.53 -5.56 -9.76
C THR A 48 5.82 -6.93 -9.14
N ASN A 49 5.20 -7.25 -8.00
CA ASN A 49 5.23 -8.59 -7.40
C ASN A 49 4.39 -9.61 -8.20
N ILE A 50 3.45 -9.14 -9.04
CA ILE A 50 2.62 -9.99 -9.91
C ILE A 50 3.27 -10.18 -11.28
N ALA A 51 3.91 -9.12 -11.80
CA ALA A 51 4.62 -9.15 -13.08
C ALA A 51 5.78 -8.14 -13.07
N SER A 52 6.93 -8.53 -13.64
CA SER A 52 8.11 -7.66 -13.69
C SER A 52 7.82 -6.33 -14.41
N PRO A 53 8.38 -5.20 -13.93
CA PRO A 53 8.28 -3.92 -14.63
C PRO A 53 8.96 -4.00 -15.99
N GLY A 54 8.27 -3.55 -17.05
CA GLY A 54 8.83 -3.43 -18.39
C GLY A 54 8.87 -4.73 -19.21
N ILE A 55 8.40 -4.59 -20.46
CA ILE A 55 8.65 -5.43 -21.64
C ILE A 55 8.02 -6.82 -21.68
N ALA A 56 7.92 -7.59 -20.59
CA ALA A 56 7.54 -9.00 -20.72
C ALA A 56 6.03 -9.28 -20.89
N LYS A 57 5.13 -8.39 -20.45
CA LYS A 57 3.67 -8.64 -20.53
C LYS A 57 2.80 -7.51 -21.08
N GLY A 58 3.10 -6.24 -20.81
CA GLY A 58 2.21 -5.12 -21.18
C GLY A 58 2.60 -4.34 -22.44
N LYS A 59 3.85 -4.42 -22.89
CA LYS A 59 4.35 -3.57 -23.98
C LYS A 59 3.63 -3.90 -25.30
N GLY A 60 2.99 -2.90 -25.88
CA GLY A 60 2.21 -3.04 -27.12
C GLY A 60 0.76 -3.51 -26.90
N ILE A 61 0.35 -3.80 -25.66
CA ILE A 61 -1.03 -4.09 -25.32
C ILE A 61 -1.73 -2.78 -24.97
N LYS A 62 -2.81 -2.49 -25.70
CA LYS A 62 -3.70 -1.34 -25.46
C LYS A 62 -4.78 -1.71 -24.48
N VAL A 63 -5.01 -0.86 -23.48
CA VAL A 63 -6.05 -1.04 -22.46
C VAL A 63 -6.90 0.21 -22.40
N GLY A 64 -8.21 0.04 -22.58
CA GLY A 64 -9.21 1.08 -22.32
C GLY A 64 -9.71 0.97 -20.89
N ILE A 65 -9.69 2.08 -20.15
CA ILE A 65 -10.28 2.20 -18.81
C ILE A 65 -11.50 3.12 -18.94
N ILE A 66 -12.66 2.67 -18.48
CA ILE A 66 -13.91 3.45 -18.48
C ILE A 66 -14.12 4.00 -17.06
N GLY A 67 -14.20 5.32 -16.94
CA GLY A 67 -14.26 6.07 -15.69
C GLY A 67 -12.88 6.52 -15.20
N ALA A 68 -12.74 7.82 -14.93
CA ALA A 68 -11.57 8.52 -14.38
C ALA A 68 -11.75 8.85 -12.88
N GLY A 69 -12.63 8.14 -12.19
CA GLY A 69 -12.68 8.14 -10.72
C GLY A 69 -11.46 7.46 -10.09
N VAL A 70 -11.45 7.40 -8.75
CA VAL A 70 -10.32 6.83 -7.97
C VAL A 70 -9.93 5.44 -8.46
N ALA A 71 -10.91 4.55 -8.67
CA ALA A 71 -10.64 3.20 -9.14
C ALA A 71 -9.98 3.17 -10.54
N GLY A 72 -10.46 4.00 -11.48
CA GLY A 72 -9.93 4.06 -12.84
C GLY A 72 -8.52 4.63 -12.90
N LEU A 73 -8.26 5.72 -12.17
CA LEU A 73 -6.93 6.31 -12.09
C LEU A 73 -5.93 5.39 -11.37
N SER A 74 -6.35 4.71 -10.29
CA SER A 74 -5.50 3.70 -9.63
C SER A 74 -5.15 2.55 -10.55
N ALA A 75 -6.12 2.01 -11.31
CA ALA A 75 -5.86 0.96 -12.29
C ALA A 75 -4.90 1.43 -13.40
N ALA A 76 -5.11 2.65 -13.92
CA ALA A 76 -4.25 3.25 -14.93
C ALA A 76 -2.80 3.37 -14.44
N PHE A 77 -2.61 3.89 -13.22
CA PHE A 77 -1.32 4.08 -12.60
C PHE A 77 -0.55 2.76 -12.44
N GLU A 78 -1.18 1.74 -11.84
CA GLU A 78 -0.54 0.44 -11.61
C GLU A 78 -0.23 -0.29 -12.92
N LEU A 79 -1.17 -0.35 -13.87
CA LEU A 79 -0.93 -0.99 -15.17
C LEU A 79 0.17 -0.27 -15.97
N ARG A 80 0.30 1.06 -15.83
CA ARG A 80 1.35 1.79 -16.51
C ARG A 80 2.76 1.40 -16.02
N LYS A 81 2.93 1.03 -14.74
CA LYS A 81 4.19 0.48 -14.20
C LYS A 81 4.63 -0.80 -14.93
N LEU A 82 3.67 -1.59 -15.43
CA LEU A 82 3.92 -2.81 -16.20
C LEU A 82 4.16 -2.56 -17.70
N GLY A 83 3.95 -1.33 -18.17
CA GLY A 83 4.22 -0.91 -19.55
C GLY A 83 3.06 -1.05 -20.54
N PHE A 84 1.81 -1.17 -20.06
CA PHE A 84 0.62 -1.11 -20.90
C PHE A 84 0.40 0.29 -21.50
N ASP A 85 -0.20 0.33 -22.69
CA ASP A 85 -0.64 1.56 -23.36
C ASP A 85 -2.08 1.87 -22.95
N ILE A 86 -2.25 2.83 -22.04
CA ILE A 86 -3.51 3.11 -21.37
C ILE A 86 -4.23 4.27 -22.05
N THR A 87 -5.52 4.10 -22.35
CA THR A 87 -6.45 5.18 -22.69
C THR A 87 -7.59 5.18 -21.68
N ILE A 88 -7.91 6.35 -21.12
CA ILE A 88 -9.02 6.51 -20.18
C ILE A 88 -10.16 7.22 -20.91
N PHE A 89 -11.37 6.66 -20.80
CA PHE A 89 -12.62 7.23 -21.29
C PHE A 89 -13.45 7.65 -20.08
N GLU A 90 -13.77 8.93 -19.97
CA GLU A 90 -14.68 9.49 -18.95
C GLU A 90 -15.96 9.97 -19.60
#